data_AF-A0A9D8A6G3-F1
#
_entry.id   AF-A0A9D8A6G3-F1
#
_cell.length_a   1.000
_cell.length_b   1.000
_cell.length_c   1.000
_cell.angle_alpha   90.00
_cell.angle_beta   90.00
_cell.angle_gamma   90.00
#
_symmetry.space_group_name_H-M   'P 1'
#
loop_
_entity.id
_entity.type
_entity.pdbx_description
1 polymer ?
#
loop_
_entity_poly.entity_id
_entity_poly.type
_entity_poly.pdbx_seq_one_letter_code
_entity_poly.pdbx_strand_id
1 'polypeptide(L)'
;MDKDRKAYLKSYRKQYKNETHRVNLTLNNSEFHQFTKAAHGEKITPFIKKMALAGLNNQVAIPQHINEELKTLRFAILNIANNVNQIAHHSNRIKDLSSRDEHNLLQHLKQLNDVVKAYTENSLSPKQHDH
;
A
#
# COMPACT_ATOMS: atom_id res chain seq x y z
N MET A 1 -36.54 29.61 -21.54
CA MET A 1 -36.46 28.79 -20.31
C MET A 1 -36.50 27.29 -20.61
N ASP A 2 -37.63 26.70 -21.05
CA ASP A 2 -37.71 25.23 -21.21
C ASP A 2 -37.06 24.70 -22.52
N LYS A 3 -37.08 25.51 -23.60
CA LYS A 3 -36.37 25.21 -24.86
C LYS A 3 -34.85 25.19 -24.69
N ASP A 4 -34.30 26.08 -23.87
CA ASP A 4 -32.85 26.23 -23.66
C ASP A 4 -32.28 25.04 -22.87
N ARG A 5 -33.03 24.57 -21.87
CA ARG A 5 -32.71 23.35 -21.13
C ARG A 5 -32.69 22.11 -22.02
N LYS A 6 -33.65 22.00 -22.95
CA LYS A 6 -33.73 20.88 -23.90
C LYS A 6 -32.58 20.90 -24.92
N ALA A 7 -32.20 22.07 -25.41
CA ALA A 7 -31.04 22.24 -26.30
C ALA A 7 -29.72 21.92 -25.58
N TYR A 8 -29.55 22.41 -24.35
CA TYR A 8 -28.40 22.11 -23.50
C TYR A 8 -28.25 20.62 -23.19
N LEU A 9 -29.34 19.94 -22.81
CA LEU A 9 -29.29 18.49 -22.55
C LEU A 9 -28.95 17.69 -23.81
N LYS A 10 -29.37 18.17 -24.99
CA LYS A 10 -29.04 17.54 -26.27
C LYS A 10 -27.56 17.70 -26.62
N SER A 11 -26.98 18.88 -26.43
CA SER A 11 -25.55 19.11 -26.66
C SER A 11 -24.69 18.34 -25.64
N TYR A 12 -25.06 18.37 -24.36
CA TYR A 12 -24.38 17.61 -23.30
C TYR A 12 -24.33 16.10 -23.60
N ARG A 13 -25.46 15.50 -23.98
CA ARG A 13 -25.51 14.07 -24.37
C ARG A 13 -24.64 13.77 -25.59
N LYS A 14 -24.59 14.69 -26.56
CA LYS A 14 -23.78 14.54 -27.77
C LYS A 14 -22.28 14.59 -27.43
N GLN A 15 -21.87 15.50 -26.56
CA GLN A 15 -20.50 15.61 -26.08
C GLN A 15 -20.09 14.39 -25.24
N TYR A 16 -20.96 13.98 -24.31
CA TYR A 16 -20.72 12.80 -23.45
C TYR A 16 -20.54 11.52 -24.26
N LYS A 17 -21.29 11.34 -25.36
CA LYS A 17 -21.16 10.18 -26.25
C LYS A 17 -19.80 10.13 -26.97
N ASN A 18 -19.18 11.29 -27.21
CA ASN A 18 -17.88 11.38 -27.87
C ASN A 18 -16.70 11.19 -26.89
N GLU A 19 -16.89 11.54 -25.62
CA GLU A 19 -15.84 11.51 -24.59
C GLU A 19 -15.88 10.25 -23.72
N THR A 20 -16.98 9.48 -23.75
CA THR A 20 -17.15 8.31 -22.88
C THR A 20 -17.41 7.02 -23.66
N HIS A 21 -16.67 5.98 -23.30
CA HIS A 21 -16.87 4.62 -23.78
C HIS A 21 -17.36 3.75 -22.63
N ARG A 22 -18.43 2.99 -22.88
CA ARG A 22 -18.91 1.97 -21.95
C ARG A 22 -18.32 0.62 -22.32
N VAL A 23 -17.66 -0.01 -21.36
CA VAL A 23 -17.17 -1.38 -21.46
C VAL A 23 -18.00 -2.24 -20.53
N ASN A 24 -18.48 -3.39 -21.00
CA ASN A 24 -19.17 -4.37 -20.19
C ASN A 24 -18.20 -5.50 -19.86
N LEU A 25 -18.12 -5.87 -18.57
CA LEU A 25 -17.31 -6.98 -18.09
C LEU A 25 -18.24 -8.00 -17.45
N THR A 26 -18.06 -9.26 -17.81
CA THR A 26 -18.76 -10.39 -17.19
C THR A 26 -17.80 -11.07 -16.24
N LEU A 27 -18.19 -11.18 -14.98
CA LEU A 27 -17.43 -11.87 -13.95
C LEU A 27 -18.15 -13.17 -13.59
N ASN A 28 -17.40 -14.24 -13.36
CA ASN A 28 -17.94 -15.43 -12.71
C ASN A 28 -18.14 -15.16 -11.20
N ASN A 29 -18.85 -16.08 -10.52
CA ASN A 29 -19.17 -15.90 -9.09
C ASN A 29 -17.93 -15.77 -8.20
N SER A 30 -16.85 -16.50 -8.52
CA SER A 30 -15.59 -16.44 -7.76
C SER A 30 -14.91 -15.08 -7.93
N GLU A 31 -14.79 -14.59 -9.16
CA GLU A 31 -14.22 -13.28 -9.47
C GLU A 31 -15.01 -12.16 -8.81
N PHE A 32 -16.33 -12.21 -8.91
CA PHE A 32 -17.20 -11.22 -8.26
C PHE A 32 -16.99 -11.19 -6.74
N HIS A 33 -16.92 -12.36 -6.09
CA HIS A 33 -16.67 -12.44 -4.66
C HIS A 33 -15.29 -11.89 -4.27
N GLN A 34 -14.24 -12.19 -5.05
CA GLN A 34 -12.89 -11.67 -4.83
C GLN A 34 -12.85 -10.14 -4.91
N PHE A 35 -13.44 -9.55 -5.96
CA PHE A 35 -13.52 -8.08 -6.09
C PHE A 35 -14.37 -7.45 -4.99
N THR A 36 -15.45 -8.10 -4.57
CA THR A 36 -16.31 -7.62 -3.47
C THR A 36 -15.52 -7.58 -2.15
N LYS A 37 -14.77 -8.64 -1.85
CA LYS A 37 -13.92 -8.72 -0.66
C LYS A 37 -12.82 -7.67 -0.70
N ALA A 38 -12.14 -7.52 -1.85
CA ALA A 38 -11.07 -6.57 -2.02
C ALA A 38 -11.53 -5.10 -1.98
N ALA A 39 -12.78 -4.82 -2.34
CA ALA A 39 -13.34 -3.46 -2.32
C ALA A 39 -13.61 -2.93 -0.90
N HIS A 40 -13.61 -3.78 0.15
CA HIS A 40 -13.78 -3.37 1.56
C HIS A 40 -14.92 -2.36 1.80
N GLY A 41 -16.07 -2.54 1.14
CA GLY A 41 -17.24 -1.66 1.26
C GLY A 41 -17.34 -0.55 0.19
N GLU A 42 -16.35 -0.38 -0.69
CA GLU A 42 -16.46 0.45 -1.88
C GLU A 42 -17.36 -0.19 -2.95
N LYS A 43 -18.00 0.63 -3.80
CA LYS A 43 -18.72 0.14 -4.98
C LYS A 43 -17.75 -0.60 -5.92
N ILE A 44 -18.12 -1.81 -6.32
CA ILE A 44 -17.30 -2.72 -7.14
C ILE A 44 -16.87 -2.09 -8.47
N THR A 45 -17.77 -1.43 -9.20
CA THR A 45 -17.46 -0.89 -10.53
C THR A 45 -16.41 0.24 -10.50
N PRO A 46 -16.51 1.27 -9.63
CA PRO A 46 -15.43 2.23 -9.43
C PRO A 46 -14.11 1.59 -8.98
N PHE A 47 -14.17 0.60 -8.09
CA PHE A 47 -12.99 -0.11 -7.59
C PHE A 47 -12.24 -0.83 -8.71
N ILE A 48 -12.95 -1.63 -9.51
CA ILE A 48 -12.38 -2.33 -10.68
C ILE A 48 -11.76 -1.32 -11.66
N LYS A 49 -12.43 -0.19 -11.92
CA LYS A 49 -11.88 0.85 -12.81
C LYS A 49 -10.59 1.45 -12.26
N LYS A 50 -10.52 1.76 -10.96
CA LYS A 50 -9.30 2.28 -10.31
C LYS A 50 -8.16 1.27 -10.41
N MET A 51 -8.43 0.00 -10.10
CA MET A 51 -7.43 -1.07 -10.18
C MET A 51 -6.92 -1.28 -11.60
N ALA A 52 -7.81 -1.30 -12.59
CA ALA A 52 -7.45 -1.47 -14.00
C ALA A 52 -6.58 -0.30 -14.52
N LEU A 53 -6.94 0.94 -14.17
CA LEU A 53 -6.15 2.12 -14.55
C LEU A 53 -4.78 2.17 -13.86
N ALA A 54 -4.72 1.76 -12.59
CA ALA A 54 -3.47 1.65 -11.86
C ALA A 54 -2.53 0.60 -12.50
N GLY A 55 -3.07 -0.60 -12.79
CA GLY A 55 -2.35 -1.64 -13.50
C GLY A 55 -1.86 -1.23 -14.90
N LEU A 56 -2.67 -0.48 -15.66
CA LEU A 56 -2.28 0.04 -16.98
C LEU A 56 -1.13 1.06 -16.89
N ASN A 57 -1.12 1.89 -15.85
CA ASN A 57 -0.13 2.94 -15.67
C ASN A 57 1.18 2.46 -15.00
N ASN A 58 1.36 1.14 -14.81
CA ASN A 58 2.43 0.56 -13.98
C ASN A 58 2.51 1.17 -12.56
N GLN A 59 1.44 1.85 -12.14
CA GLN A 59 1.28 2.33 -10.77
C GLN A 59 0.59 1.20 -10.04
N VAL A 60 1.35 0.34 -9.35
CA VAL A 60 0.75 -0.61 -8.42
C VAL A 60 -0.17 0.20 -7.51
N ALA A 61 -1.48 -0.03 -7.58
CA ALA A 61 -2.43 0.51 -6.61
C ALA A 61 -2.15 -0.22 -5.30
N ILE A 62 -1.12 0.24 -4.58
CA ILE A 62 -0.78 -0.27 -3.28
C ILE A 62 -1.91 0.19 -2.35
N PRO A 63 -2.68 -0.74 -1.76
CA PRO A 63 -3.67 -0.38 -0.75
C PRO A 63 -3.02 0.48 0.34
N GLN A 64 -3.74 1.47 0.86
CA GLN A 64 -3.20 2.45 1.80
C GLN A 64 -2.45 1.80 2.98
N HIS A 65 -2.98 0.69 3.52
CA HIS A 65 -2.35 -0.07 4.61
C HIS A 65 -0.96 -0.60 4.22
N ILE A 66 -0.80 -1.24 3.05
CA ILE A 66 0.50 -1.72 2.57
C ILE A 66 1.49 -0.56 2.39
N ASN A 67 1.04 0.62 1.99
CA ASN A 67 1.91 1.80 1.84
C ASN A 67 2.42 2.29 3.20
N GLU A 68 1.55 2.35 4.21
CA GLU A 68 1.91 2.69 5.59
C GLU A 68 2.89 1.67 6.19
N GLU A 69 2.70 0.40 5.86
CA GLU A 69 3.58 -0.69 6.27
C GLU A 69 4.96 -0.60 5.61
N LEU A 70 5.03 -0.38 4.29
CA LEU A 70 6.29 -0.15 3.57
C LEU A 70 7.04 1.08 4.09
N LYS A 71 6.30 2.13 4.45
CA LYS A 71 6.86 3.33 5.08
C LYS A 71 7.47 3.01 6.44
N THR A 72 6.81 2.19 7.24
CA THR A 72 7.30 1.73 8.55
C THR A 72 8.57 0.90 8.40
N LEU A 73 8.58 -0.06 7.46
CA LEU A 73 9.76 -0.86 7.14
C LEU A 73 10.93 0.02 6.69
N ARG A 74 10.68 1.01 5.83
CA ARG A 74 11.70 1.97 5.38
C ARG A 74 12.32 2.73 6.55
N PHE A 75 11.51 3.17 7.52
CA PHE A 75 12.03 3.86 8.70
C PHE A 75 12.87 2.94 9.60
N ALA A 76 12.47 1.68 9.76
CA ALA A 76 13.27 0.71 10.50
C ALA A 76 14.66 0.53 9.84
N ILE A 77 14.71 0.42 8.50
CA ILE A 77 15.96 0.31 7.75
C ILE A 77 16.84 1.57 7.92
N LEU A 78 16.24 2.75 7.83
CA LEU A 78 16.98 4.02 8.01
C LEU A 78 17.55 4.15 9.43
N ASN A 79 16.84 3.68 10.44
CA ASN A 79 17.35 3.66 11.82
C ASN A 79 18.58 2.74 11.94
N ILE A 80 18.59 1.58 11.28
CA ILE A 80 19.79 0.71 11.22
C ILE A 80 20.94 1.45 10.58
N ALA A 81 20.72 2.05 9.41
CA ALA A 81 21.77 2.75 8.67
C ALA A 81 22.37 3.89 9.51
N ASN A 82 21.54 4.64 10.23
CA ASN A 82 21.98 5.67 11.15
C ASN A 82 22.80 5.10 12.31
N ASN A 83 22.35 4.01 12.93
CA ASN A 83 23.05 3.39 14.05
C ASN A 83 24.39 2.78 13.63
N VAL A 84 24.43 2.10 12.47
CA VAL A 84 25.66 1.57 11.87
C VAL A 84 26.63 2.70 11.53
N ASN A 85 26.14 3.81 10.96
CA ASN A 85 26.98 4.99 10.70
C ASN A 85 27.53 5.61 12.00
N GLN A 86 26.74 5.69 13.06
CA GLN A 86 27.21 6.19 14.35
C GLN A 86 28.32 5.30 14.94
N ILE A 87 28.18 3.98 14.84
CA ILE A 87 29.21 3.03 15.29
C ILE A 87 30.46 3.13 14.42
N ALA A 88 30.33 3.22 13.09
CA ALA A 88 31.47 3.37 12.20
C ALA A 88 32.22 4.68 12.48
N HIS A 89 31.50 5.79 12.74
CA HIS A 89 32.11 7.06 13.14
C HIS A 89 32.74 7.00 14.54
N HIS A 90 32.12 6.28 15.49
CA HIS A 90 32.65 6.13 16.84
C HIS A 90 33.88 5.22 16.87
N SER A 91 33.85 4.10 16.14
CA SER A 91 34.94 3.14 15.97
C SER A 91 36.13 3.72 15.18
N ASN A 92 35.88 4.57 14.18
CA ASN A 92 36.95 5.33 13.54
C ASN A 92 37.56 6.40 14.46
N ARG A 93 36.80 6.90 15.45
CA ARG A 93 37.31 7.82 16.48
C ARG A 93 38.03 7.11 17.63
N ILE A 94 37.63 5.88 17.95
CA ILE A 94 38.12 5.08 19.08
C ILE A 94 38.63 3.78 18.48
N LYS A 95 39.92 3.76 18.15
CA LYS A 95 40.63 2.70 17.42
C LYS A 95 40.69 1.32 18.11
N ASP A 96 39.92 1.10 19.17
CA ASP A 96 39.94 -0.11 19.99
C ASP A 96 38.51 -0.39 20.48
N LEU A 97 37.84 -1.39 19.88
CA LEU A 97 36.45 -1.74 20.17
C LEU A 97 36.35 -2.28 21.61
N SER A 98 35.66 -1.56 22.50
CA SER A 98 35.29 -2.11 23.81
C SER A 98 34.02 -2.95 23.68
N SER A 99 33.90 -4.00 24.49
CA SER A 99 32.76 -4.95 24.52
C SER A 99 31.36 -4.28 24.71
N ARG A 100 31.33 -3.00 25.07
CA ARG A 100 30.11 -2.20 25.24
C ARG A 100 29.44 -1.82 23.92
N ASP A 101 30.22 -1.60 22.87
CA ASP A 101 29.72 -1.17 21.55
C ASP A 101 29.09 -2.34 20.77
N GLU A 102 29.66 -3.53 20.93
CA GLU A 102 29.13 -4.78 20.36
C GLU A 102 27.77 -5.16 20.97
N HIS A 103 27.60 -4.93 22.28
CA HIS A 103 26.33 -5.16 22.97
C HIS A 103 25.22 -4.23 22.48
N ASN A 104 25.55 -2.96 22.22
CA ASN A 104 24.60 -2.00 21.65
C ASN A 104 24.16 -2.40 20.24
N LEU A 105 25.07 -2.88 19.39
CA LEU A 105 24.72 -3.36 18.05
C LEU A 105 23.78 -4.56 18.12
N LEU A 106 24.11 -5.55 18.95
CA LEU A 106 23.29 -6.75 19.15
C LEU A 106 21.89 -6.39 19.67
N GLN A 107 21.79 -5.39 20.56
CA GLN A 107 20.50 -4.91 21.05
C GLN A 107 19.66 -4.27 19.94
N HIS A 108 20.27 -3.47 19.06
CA HIS A 108 19.56 -2.86 17.92
C HIS A 108 19.14 -3.91 16.88
N LEU A 109 19.98 -4.91 16.60
CA LEU A 109 19.62 -6.05 15.73
C LEU A 109 18.47 -6.87 16.31
N LYS A 110 18.44 -7.05 17.64
CA LYS A 110 17.34 -7.71 18.33
C LYS A 110 16.04 -6.91 18.22
N GLN A 111 16.08 -5.62 18.48
CA GLN A 111 14.90 -4.74 18.33
C GLN A 111 14.34 -4.77 16.90
N LEU A 112 15.20 -4.79 15.89
CA LEU A 112 14.78 -4.97 14.51
C LEU A 112 14.09 -6.32 14.28
N ASN A 113 14.72 -7.41 14.74
CA ASN A 113 14.16 -8.74 14.59
C ASN A 113 12.78 -8.83 15.26
N ASP A 114 12.62 -8.21 16.42
CA ASP A 114 11.33 -8.17 17.13
C ASP A 114 10.28 -7.36 16.34
N VAL A 115 10.66 -6.24 15.73
CA VAL A 115 9.76 -5.44 14.87
C VAL A 115 9.36 -6.21 13.60
N VAL A 116 10.33 -6.84 12.93
CA VAL A 116 10.09 -7.64 11.72
C VAL A 116 9.21 -8.84 12.06
N LYS A 117 9.49 -9.52 13.18
CA LYS A 117 8.74 -10.69 13.65
C LYS A 117 7.31 -10.32 14.06
N ALA A 118 7.13 -9.27 14.85
CA ALA A 118 5.80 -8.79 15.23
C ALA A 118 4.98 -8.40 14.00
N TYR A 119 5.63 -7.87 12.96
CA TYR A 119 4.99 -7.51 11.72
C TYR A 119 4.64 -8.73 10.86
N THR A 120 5.56 -9.68 10.65
CA THR A 120 5.28 -10.89 9.86
C THR A 120 4.26 -11.80 10.54
N GLU A 121 4.31 -11.96 11.86
CA GLU A 121 3.40 -12.83 12.60
C GLU A 121 1.97 -12.24 12.71
N ASN A 122 1.84 -10.91 12.83
CA ASN A 122 0.52 -10.27 12.82
C ASN A 122 -0.12 -10.18 11.43
N SER A 123 0.69 -10.10 10.36
CA SER A 123 0.17 -10.04 8.98
C SER A 123 -0.07 -11.42 8.37
N LEU A 124 0.51 -12.50 8.91
CA LEU A 124 0.34 -13.88 8.43
C LEU A 124 -0.71 -14.70 9.20
N SER A 125 -1.26 -14.20 10.30
CA SER A 125 -2.36 -14.86 11.02
C SER A 125 -3.70 -14.22 10.65
N PRO A 126 -4.46 -14.74 9.67
CA PRO A 126 -5.87 -14.40 9.57
C PRO A 126 -6.51 -14.89 10.87
N LYS A 127 -7.07 -13.97 11.66
CA LYS A 127 -7.90 -14.32 12.81
C LYS A 127 -8.89 -15.41 12.38
N GLN A 128 -8.68 -16.62 12.89
CA GLN A 128 -9.69 -17.66 12.85
C GLN A 128 -10.84 -17.13 13.70
N HIS A 129 -11.93 -16.75 13.02
CA HIS A 129 -13.21 -16.56 13.68
C HIS A 129 -13.68 -17.94 14.11
N ASP A 130 -13.46 -18.27 15.39
CA ASP A 130 -14.18 -19.36 16.03
C ASP A 130 -15.66 -18.97 16.20
N HIS A 131 -16.50 -19.94 15.88
CA HIS A 131 -17.95 -19.93 15.88
C HIS A 131 -18.57 -19.77 17.28
#